data_AF-A0A2E8WMI6-F1
#
_entry.id   AF-A0A2E8WMI6-F1
#
_cell.length_a   1.000
_cell.length_b   1.000
_cell.length_c   1.000
_cell.angle_alpha   90.00
_cell.angle_beta   90.00
_cell.angle_gamma   90.00
#
_symmetry.space_group_name_H-M   'P 1'
#
loop_
_entity.id
_entity.type
_entity.pdbx_description
1 polymer ?
#
loop_
_entity_poly.entity_id
_entity_poly.type
_entity_poly.pdbx_seq_one_letter_code
_entity_poly.pdbx_strand_id
1 'polypeptide(L)'
;MPAFSQAVNSVDRVASPRQIEIVIWLAFGLGYVTSIADTIYLGYDKGAYNLGDMGLRKAGPNAYNQAVSAFLNPTPFGGKGRANWVGIGAVVMAVLTVIRYRLPGWPLHPIGLTLQGSYGLTKTWMSIFFAWAIKGALMRIGGQAPYERGKPFFVGLIAAQAVSTFIVFVVDWL
;
A
#
# COMPACT_ATOMS: atom_id res chain seq x y z
N MET A 1 14.32 4.79 -24.20
CA MET A 1 13.90 5.20 -22.83
C MET A 1 15.04 5.96 -22.14
N PRO A 2 15.33 7.22 -22.51
CA PRO A 2 16.51 7.96 -22.01
C PRO A 2 16.33 8.53 -20.60
N ALA A 3 15.09 8.79 -20.18
CA ALA A 3 14.80 9.42 -18.90
C ALA A 3 15.11 8.51 -17.69
N PHE A 4 14.98 7.19 -17.86
CA PHE A 4 15.22 6.23 -16.77
C PHE A 4 16.72 6.06 -16.50
N SER A 5 17.56 6.04 -17.55
CA SER A 5 19.02 5.96 -17.37
C SER A 5 19.61 7.25 -16.79
N GLN A 6 19.03 8.41 -17.14
CA GLN A 6 19.46 9.70 -16.57
C GLN A 6 19.08 9.84 -15.10
N ALA A 7 17.94 9.29 -14.67
CA ALA A 7 17.54 9.28 -13.26
C ALA A 7 18.48 8.41 -12.40
N VAL A 8 18.87 7.23 -12.88
CA VAL A 8 19.85 6.35 -12.19
C VAL A 8 21.22 7.04 -12.08
N ASN A 9 21.71 7.62 -13.19
CA ASN A 9 22.99 8.34 -13.18
C ASN A 9 23.00 9.59 -12.28
N SER A 10 21.84 10.17 -11.99
CA SER A 10 21.74 11.31 -11.07
C SER A 10 21.88 10.91 -9.60
N VAL A 11 21.50 9.68 -9.25
CA VAL A 11 21.64 9.10 -7.90
C VAL A 11 23.05 8.55 -7.68
N ASP A 12 23.65 7.98 -8.72
CA ASP A 12 25.02 7.43 -8.71
C ASP A 12 26.10 8.46 -8.30
N ARG A 13 25.83 9.77 -8.46
CA ARG A 13 26.77 10.82 -8.07
C ARG A 13 26.86 11.06 -6.57
N VAL A 14 25.90 10.58 -5.78
CA VAL A 14 25.81 10.87 -4.33
C VAL A 14 26.03 9.62 -3.49
N ALA A 15 25.56 8.45 -3.93
CA ALA A 15 25.80 7.17 -3.27
C ALA A 15 25.77 6.02 -4.29
N SER A 16 26.60 4.99 -4.07
CA SER A 16 26.59 3.84 -4.99
C SER A 16 25.27 3.05 -4.84
N PRO A 17 24.68 2.54 -5.94
CA PRO A 17 23.44 1.74 -5.88
C PRO A 17 23.52 0.57 -4.91
N ARG A 18 24.71 -0.05 -4.80
CA ARG A 18 24.98 -1.15 -3.87
C ARG A 18 24.90 -0.72 -2.41
N GLN A 19 25.36 0.47 -2.07
CA GLN A 19 25.24 0.99 -0.69
C GLN A 19 23.78 1.26 -0.34
N ILE A 20 23.00 1.84 -1.26
CA ILE A 20 21.57 2.08 -1.05
C ILE A 20 20.83 0.75 -0.86
N GLU A 21 21.11 -0.24 -1.71
CA GLU A 21 20.53 -1.58 -1.60
C GLU A 21 20.85 -2.23 -0.24
N ILE A 22 22.12 -2.21 0.18
CA ILE A 22 22.54 -2.77 1.47
C ILE A 22 21.82 -2.06 2.62
N VAL A 23 21.75 -0.73 2.60
CA VAL A 23 21.08 0.05 3.65
C VAL A 23 19.59 -0.28 3.72
N ILE A 24 18.91 -0.42 2.57
CA ILE A 24 17.50 -0.81 2.53
C ILE A 24 17.32 -2.21 3.12
N TRP A 25 18.10 -3.20 2.71
CA TRP A 25 18.00 -4.56 3.23
C TRP A 25 18.32 -4.66 4.72
N LEU A 26 19.33 -3.94 5.18
CA LEU A 26 19.66 -3.87 6.60
C LEU A 26 18.54 -3.22 7.41
N ALA A 27 17.96 -2.11 6.91
CA ALA A 27 16.84 -1.44 7.58
C ALA A 27 15.60 -2.35 7.65
N PHE A 28 15.29 -3.06 6.56
CA PHE A 28 14.20 -4.05 6.53
C PHE A 28 14.46 -5.20 7.50
N GLY A 29 15.66 -5.77 7.48
CA GLY A 29 16.03 -6.88 8.36
C GLY A 29 15.97 -6.48 9.83
N LEU A 30 16.59 -5.35 10.19
CA LEU A 30 16.57 -4.82 11.55
C LEU A 30 15.14 -4.55 12.01
N GLY A 31 14.35 -3.84 11.19
CA GLY A 31 12.95 -3.52 11.50
C GLY A 31 12.06 -4.75 11.66
N TYR A 32 12.30 -5.80 10.88
CA TYR A 32 11.57 -7.05 10.98
C TYR A 32 11.91 -7.80 12.27
N VAL A 33 13.20 -7.89 12.62
CA VAL A 33 13.66 -8.55 13.85
C VAL A 33 13.18 -7.81 15.09
N THR A 34 13.28 -6.47 15.11
CA THR A 34 12.78 -5.67 16.23
C THR A 34 11.27 -5.80 16.38
N SER A 35 10.51 -5.81 15.27
CA SER A 35 9.06 -6.01 15.29
C SER A 35 8.67 -7.38 15.88
N ILE A 36 9.38 -8.46 15.52
CA ILE A 36 9.13 -9.78 16.10
C ILE A 36 9.44 -9.79 17.60
N ALA A 37 10.61 -9.29 17.99
CA ALA A 37 11.05 -9.29 19.38
C ALA A 37 10.08 -8.49 20.26
N ASP A 38 9.68 -7.29 19.82
CA ASP A 38 8.75 -6.42 20.55
C ASP A 38 7.35 -7.03 20.66
N THR A 39 6.85 -7.65 19.59
CA THR A 39 5.55 -8.35 19.61
C THR A 39 5.54 -9.49 20.63
N ILE A 40 6.64 -10.25 20.72
CA ILE A 40 6.78 -11.33 21.69
C ILE A 40 6.88 -10.76 23.10
N TYR A 41 7.73 -9.76 23.32
CA TYR A 41 7.93 -9.11 24.61
C TYR A 41 6.62 -8.54 25.16
N LEU A 42 5.93 -7.71 24.38
CA LEU A 42 4.62 -7.15 24.74
C LEU A 42 3.56 -8.22 24.93
N GLY A 43 3.64 -9.33 24.18
CA GLY A 43 2.77 -10.49 24.33
C GLY A 43 2.91 -11.19 25.68
N TYR A 44 4.13 -11.25 26.24
CA TYR A 44 4.40 -11.81 27.56
C TYR A 44 4.11 -10.82 28.69
N ASP A 45 4.50 -9.56 28.55
CA ASP A 45 4.37 -8.54 29.59
C ASP A 45 2.93 -8.05 29.75
N LYS A 46 2.35 -7.52 28.66
CA LYS A 46 1.00 -6.93 28.67
C LYS A 46 -0.09 -7.95 28.30
N GLY A 47 0.30 -9.17 27.93
CA GLY A 47 -0.60 -10.24 27.49
C GLY A 47 -1.00 -10.08 26.03
N ALA A 48 -0.85 -11.16 25.25
CA ALA A 48 -1.15 -11.21 23.81
C ALA A 48 -2.57 -10.73 23.43
N TYR A 49 -3.53 -10.85 24.35
CA TYR A 49 -4.91 -10.43 24.16
C TYR A 49 -5.09 -8.90 24.21
N ASN A 50 -4.14 -8.15 24.78
CA ASN A 50 -4.22 -6.69 24.92
C ASN A 50 -3.59 -5.92 23.75
N LEU A 51 -2.88 -6.59 22.82
CA LEU A 51 -2.21 -5.98 21.65
C LEU A 51 -3.15 -5.43 20.54
N GLY A 52 -4.41 -5.17 20.86
CA GLY A 52 -5.36 -4.54 19.94
C GLY A 52 -5.72 -5.36 18.69
N ASP A 53 -6.43 -4.73 17.75
CA ASP A 53 -7.11 -5.42 16.64
C ASP A 53 -6.20 -5.91 15.50
N MET A 54 -5.03 -5.28 15.30
CA MET A 54 -4.02 -5.77 14.34
C MET A 54 -2.97 -6.69 14.98
N GLY A 55 -2.95 -6.79 16.31
CA GLY A 55 -2.06 -7.68 17.04
C GLY A 55 -2.59 -9.10 17.17
N LEU A 56 -1.99 -9.86 18.09
CA LEU A 56 -2.26 -11.28 18.32
C LEU A 56 -3.70 -11.59 18.76
N ARG A 57 -4.45 -10.58 19.27
CA ARG A 57 -5.85 -10.71 19.71
C ARG A 57 -6.79 -11.18 18.62
N LYS A 58 -6.66 -10.63 17.40
CA LYS A 58 -7.58 -10.93 16.29
C LYS A 58 -6.91 -11.64 15.13
N ALA A 59 -5.65 -11.33 14.81
CA ALA A 59 -5.00 -11.86 13.61
C ALA A 59 -4.89 -13.39 13.61
N GLY A 60 -4.41 -13.99 14.70
CA GLY A 60 -4.26 -15.44 14.84
C GLY A 60 -5.60 -16.18 14.87
N PRO A 61 -6.51 -15.85 15.82
CA PRO A 61 -7.81 -16.52 15.92
C PRO A 61 -8.67 -16.32 14.68
N ASN A 62 -8.61 -15.18 13.98
CA ASN A 62 -9.43 -14.95 12.79
C ASN A 62 -9.05 -15.90 11.64
N ALA A 63 -7.78 -16.23 11.45
CA ALA A 63 -7.38 -17.16 10.39
C ALA A 63 -7.90 -18.58 10.70
N TYR A 64 -7.72 -19.02 11.94
CA TYR A 64 -8.23 -20.31 12.42
C TYR A 64 -9.76 -20.38 12.37
N ASN A 65 -10.45 -19.37 12.90
CA ASN A 65 -11.91 -19.28 12.88
C ASN A 65 -12.48 -19.17 11.46
N GLN A 66 -11.76 -18.52 10.53
CA GLN A 66 -12.14 -18.53 9.11
C GLN A 66 -12.03 -19.92 8.49
N ALA A 67 -10.96 -20.66 8.78
CA ALA A 67 -10.81 -22.04 8.31
C ALA A 67 -11.90 -22.95 8.90
N VAL A 68 -12.09 -22.92 10.22
CA VAL A 68 -13.10 -23.72 10.92
C VAL A 68 -14.51 -23.37 10.45
N SER A 69 -14.83 -22.08 10.30
CA SER A 69 -16.15 -21.67 9.78
C SER A 69 -16.37 -22.08 8.33
N ALA A 70 -15.31 -22.15 7.50
CA ALA A 70 -15.41 -22.68 6.15
C ALA A 70 -15.68 -24.19 6.13
N PHE A 71 -15.13 -24.95 7.07
CA PHE A 71 -15.41 -26.39 7.23
C PHE A 71 -16.80 -26.67 7.81
N LEU A 72 -17.19 -25.93 8.85
CA LEU A 72 -18.47 -26.14 9.55
C LEU A 72 -19.66 -25.57 8.77
N ASN A 73 -19.46 -24.51 7.99
CA ASN A 73 -20.48 -23.89 7.15
C ASN A 73 -19.99 -23.82 5.71
N PRO A 74 -19.94 -24.95 4.98
CA PRO A 74 -19.54 -24.94 3.58
C PRO A 74 -20.54 -24.10 2.79
N THR A 75 -20.16 -22.86 2.47
CA THR A 75 -21.02 -21.98 1.67
C THR A 75 -21.07 -22.53 0.25
N PRO A 76 -22.27 -22.86 -0.29
CA PRO A 76 -22.41 -23.30 -1.66
C PRO A 76 -21.83 -22.25 -2.63
N PHE A 77 -21.43 -22.67 -3.83
CA PHE A 77 -21.05 -21.77 -4.91
C PHE A 77 -22.16 -20.71 -5.10
N GLY A 78 -21.87 -19.46 -4.70
CA GLY A 78 -22.82 -18.35 -4.77
C GLY A 78 -23.34 -17.79 -3.44
N GLY A 79 -23.37 -18.58 -2.36
CA GLY A 79 -23.66 -18.20 -0.96
C GLY A 79 -24.41 -16.87 -0.72
N LYS A 80 -23.86 -15.98 0.14
CA LYS A 80 -24.40 -14.65 0.51
C LYS A 80 -24.45 -13.64 -0.66
N GLY A 81 -25.01 -14.01 -1.82
CA GLY A 81 -25.06 -13.18 -3.02
C GLY A 81 -23.70 -12.98 -3.71
N ARG A 82 -22.68 -13.78 -3.37
CA ARG A 82 -21.33 -13.66 -3.93
C ARG A 82 -21.31 -13.93 -5.44
N ALA A 83 -22.07 -14.93 -5.90
CA ALA A 83 -22.21 -15.18 -7.34
C ALA A 83 -22.86 -14.01 -8.07
N ASN A 84 -23.85 -13.37 -7.45
CA ASN A 84 -24.51 -12.18 -8.03
C ASN A 84 -23.52 -11.03 -8.16
N TRP A 85 -22.70 -10.77 -7.13
CA TRP A 85 -21.66 -9.75 -7.19
C TRP A 85 -20.56 -10.05 -8.23
N VAL A 86 -20.18 -11.32 -8.38
CA VAL A 86 -19.26 -11.74 -9.46
C VAL A 86 -19.89 -11.51 -10.83
N GLY A 87 -21.17 -11.86 -11.01
CA GLY A 87 -21.91 -11.60 -12.25
C GLY A 87 -22.01 -10.11 -12.57
N ILE A 88 -22.39 -9.29 -11.60
CA ILE A 88 -22.43 -7.82 -11.74
C ILE A 88 -21.04 -7.28 -12.10
N GLY A 89 -19.99 -7.70 -11.38
CA GLY A 89 -18.62 -7.31 -11.66
C GLY A 89 -18.17 -7.70 -13.07
N ALA A 90 -18.50 -8.91 -13.52
CA ALA A 90 -18.20 -9.39 -14.87
C ALA A 90 -18.91 -8.56 -15.95
N VAL A 91 -20.20 -8.25 -15.76
CA VAL A 91 -20.97 -7.42 -16.69
C VAL A 91 -20.41 -6.00 -16.74
N VAL A 92 -20.13 -5.38 -15.59
CA VAL A 92 -19.54 -4.04 -15.52
C VAL A 92 -18.17 -4.00 -16.19
N MET A 93 -17.32 -5.00 -15.96
CA MET A 93 -16.02 -5.12 -16.63
C MET A 93 -16.17 -5.27 -18.14
N ALA A 94 -17.10 -6.11 -18.61
CA ALA A 94 -17.36 -6.28 -20.04
C ALA A 94 -17.82 -4.97 -20.68
N VAL A 95 -18.75 -4.25 -20.05
CA VAL A 95 -19.23 -2.94 -20.51
C VAL A 95 -18.09 -1.93 -20.57
N LEU A 96 -17.30 -1.79 -19.50
CA LEU A 96 -16.15 -0.87 -19.48
C LEU A 96 -15.12 -1.22 -20.56
N THR A 97 -14.89 -2.51 -20.79
CA THR A 97 -13.97 -2.99 -21.82
C THR A 97 -14.47 -2.64 -23.21
N VAL A 98 -15.75 -2.88 -23.51
CA VAL A 98 -16.38 -2.54 -24.80
C VAL A 98 -16.39 -1.02 -25.04
N ILE A 99 -16.74 -0.23 -24.03
CA ILE A 99 -16.72 1.24 -24.11
C ILE A 99 -15.30 1.73 -24.41
N ARG A 100 -14.28 1.17 -23.75
CA ARG A 100 -12.88 1.51 -24.02
C ARG A 100 -12.45 1.15 -25.44
N TYR A 101 -12.90 0.02 -25.97
CA TYR A 101 -12.62 -0.36 -27.36
C TYR A 101 -13.29 0.58 -28.37
N ARG A 102 -14.47 1.13 -28.07
CA ARG A 102 -15.20 2.05 -28.97
C ARG A 102 -14.85 3.53 -28.79
N LEU A 103 -14.41 3.94 -27.60
CA LEU A 103 -14.06 5.33 -27.26
C LEU A 103 -12.61 5.39 -26.74
N PRO A 104 -11.61 5.58 -27.63
CA PRO A 104 -10.19 5.65 -27.27
C PRO A 104 -9.84 6.76 -26.27
N GLY A 105 -10.70 7.78 -26.13
CA GLY A 105 -10.53 8.90 -25.21
C GLY A 105 -11.22 8.74 -23.84
N TRP A 106 -11.78 7.57 -23.51
CA TRP A 106 -12.49 7.37 -22.24
C TRP A 106 -11.51 7.40 -21.04
N PRO A 107 -11.70 8.30 -20.05
CA PRO A 107 -10.73 8.51 -18.97
C PRO A 107 -10.78 7.43 -17.87
N LEU A 108 -11.85 6.64 -17.82
CA LEU A 108 -12.09 5.64 -16.78
C LEU A 108 -11.49 4.29 -17.19
N HIS A 109 -10.35 3.95 -16.59
CA HIS A 109 -9.68 2.67 -16.83
C HIS A 109 -10.29 1.56 -15.95
N PRO A 110 -10.57 0.35 -16.49
CA PRO A 110 -11.10 -0.78 -15.73
C PRO A 110 -10.19 -1.31 -14.59
N ILE A 111 -8.98 -0.75 -14.45
CA ILE A 111 -8.05 -1.08 -13.36
C ILE A 111 -8.62 -0.62 -12.00
N GLY A 112 -9.37 0.48 -11.97
CA GLY A 112 -10.00 0.93 -10.71
C GLY A 112 -10.97 -0.11 -10.15
N LEU A 113 -11.69 -0.82 -11.02
CA LEU A 113 -12.67 -1.84 -10.63
C LEU A 113 -12.00 -3.10 -10.09
N THR A 114 -10.84 -3.49 -10.64
CA THR A 114 -10.10 -4.68 -10.16
C THR A 114 -9.37 -4.40 -8.84
N LEU A 115 -8.98 -3.15 -8.61
CA LEU A 115 -8.21 -2.74 -7.45
C LEU A 115 -9.05 -2.40 -6.21
N GLN A 116 -10.37 -2.24 -6.34
CA GLN A 116 -11.26 -1.78 -5.26
C GLN A 116 -11.25 -2.66 -4.00
N GLY A 117 -10.92 -3.95 -4.14
CA GLY A 117 -10.89 -4.92 -3.03
C GLY A 117 -9.55 -5.02 -2.30
N SER A 118 -8.51 -4.35 -2.80
CA SER A 118 -7.20 -4.38 -2.14
C SER A 118 -7.22 -3.45 -0.93
N TYR A 119 -6.97 -4.02 0.25
CA TYR A 119 -6.89 -3.28 1.51
C TYR A 119 -5.97 -2.05 1.44
N GLY A 120 -4.87 -2.17 0.69
CA GLY A 120 -3.95 -1.06 0.45
C GLY A 120 -4.62 0.07 -0.32
N LEU A 121 -5.34 -0.23 -1.41
CA LEU A 121 -6.01 0.79 -2.23
C LEU A 121 -7.20 1.42 -1.53
N THR A 122 -8.01 0.66 -0.80
CA THR A 122 -9.15 1.23 -0.06
C THR A 122 -8.71 2.27 0.97
N LYS A 123 -7.49 2.15 1.52
CA LYS A 123 -6.93 3.15 2.44
C LYS A 123 -6.14 4.27 1.75
N THR A 124 -5.53 3.99 0.59
CA THR A 124 -4.60 4.93 -0.07
C THR A 124 -5.19 5.68 -1.27
N TRP A 125 -6.39 5.34 -1.73
CA TRP A 125 -6.99 5.95 -2.93
C TRP A 125 -7.06 7.48 -2.85
N MET A 126 -7.38 8.04 -1.68
CA MET A 126 -7.36 9.48 -1.43
C MET A 126 -5.95 10.07 -1.59
N SER A 127 -4.94 9.43 -1.01
CA SER A 127 -3.54 9.86 -1.15
C SER A 127 -3.07 9.80 -2.61
N ILE A 128 -3.47 8.77 -3.35
CA ILE A 128 -3.18 8.64 -4.78
C ILE A 128 -3.85 9.78 -5.56
N PHE A 129 -5.10 10.09 -5.25
CA PHE A 129 -5.83 11.20 -5.86
C PHE A 129 -5.15 12.54 -5.62
N PHE A 130 -4.75 12.84 -4.38
CA PHE A 130 -3.99 14.05 -4.07
C PHE A 130 -2.64 14.08 -4.78
N ALA A 131 -1.89 12.98 -4.79
CA ALA A 131 -0.61 12.90 -5.50
C ALA A 131 -0.79 13.18 -7.00
N TRP A 132 -1.85 12.63 -7.61
CA TRP A 132 -2.19 12.88 -9.01
C TRP A 132 -2.63 14.33 -9.25
N ALA A 133 -3.49 14.90 -8.41
CA ALA A 133 -3.98 16.27 -8.52
C ALA A 133 -2.84 17.28 -8.37
N ILE A 134 -1.98 17.11 -7.37
CA ILE A 134 -0.79 17.95 -7.14
C ILE A 134 0.17 17.84 -8.32
N LYS A 135 0.46 16.63 -8.79
CA LYS A 135 1.31 16.42 -9.98
C LYS A 135 0.73 17.10 -11.22
N GLY A 136 -0.58 16.95 -11.45
CA GLY A 136 -1.28 17.58 -12.56
C GLY A 136 -1.23 19.10 -12.50
N ALA A 137 -1.42 19.68 -11.31
CA ALA A 137 -1.30 21.12 -11.09
C ALA A 137 0.14 21.63 -11.32
N LEU A 138 1.14 20.94 -10.76
CA LEU A 138 2.57 21.26 -10.96
C LEU A 138 2.95 21.26 -12.45
N MET A 139 2.52 20.24 -13.18
CA MET A 139 2.80 20.11 -14.62
C MET A 139 2.08 21.17 -15.45
N ARG A 140 0.86 21.57 -15.07
CA ARG A 140 0.10 22.63 -15.77
C ARG A 140 0.65 24.04 -15.53
N ILE A 141 1.15 24.33 -14.33
CA ILE A 141 1.55 25.69 -13.95
C ILE A 141 2.98 26.01 -14.40
N GLY A 142 3.92 25.05 -14.36
CA GLY A 142 5.33 25.36 -14.64
C GLY A 142 6.14 24.29 -15.37
N GLY A 143 5.49 23.27 -15.94
CA GLY A 143 6.20 22.23 -16.70
C GLY A 143 7.10 21.35 -15.82
N GLN A 144 8.28 20.98 -16.34
CA GLN A 144 9.18 20.01 -15.69
C GLN A 144 10.02 20.59 -14.53
N ALA A 145 10.34 21.89 -14.57
CA ALA A 145 11.19 22.54 -13.55
C ALA A 145 10.63 22.52 -12.12
N PRO A 146 9.35 22.86 -11.85
CA PRO A 146 8.80 22.78 -10.49
C PRO A 146 8.59 21.34 -10.03
N TYR A 147 8.40 20.39 -10.95
CA TYR A 147 8.33 18.97 -10.62
C TYR A 147 9.66 18.45 -10.07
N GLU A 148 10.77 18.78 -10.72
CA GLU A 148 12.12 18.43 -10.24
C GLU A 148 12.44 19.10 -8.89
N ARG A 149 12.05 20.36 -8.70
CA ARG A 149 12.22 21.07 -7.42
C ARG A 149 11.33 20.55 -6.30
N GLY A 150 10.18 19.96 -6.62
CA GLY A 150 9.24 19.39 -5.65
C GLY A 150 9.61 17.99 -5.17
N LYS A 151 10.46 17.24 -5.89
CA LYS A 151 10.93 15.90 -5.48
C LYS A 151 11.43 15.81 -4.03
N PRO A 152 12.33 16.68 -3.54
CA PRO A 152 12.82 16.60 -2.17
C PRO A 152 11.73 16.77 -1.11
N PHE A 153 10.67 17.54 -1.38
CA PHE A 153 9.53 17.68 -0.46
C PHE A 153 8.80 16.36 -0.25
N PHE A 154 8.51 15.62 -1.33
CA PHE A 154 7.84 14.32 -1.24
C PHE A 154 8.72 13.25 -0.58
N VAL A 155 10.03 13.25 -0.86
CA VAL A 155 10.98 12.37 -0.17
C VAL A 155 11.03 12.71 1.33
N GLY A 156 11.04 14.01 1.67
CA GLY A 156 10.96 14.49 3.04
C GLY A 156 9.67 14.06 3.76
N LEU A 157 8.54 13.99 3.05
CA LEU A 157 7.26 13.55 3.61
C LEU A 157 7.28 12.05 3.95
N ILE A 158 7.90 11.22 3.11
CA ILE A 158 8.13 9.79 3.40
C ILE A 158 9.07 9.62 4.59
N ALA A 159 10.17 10.38 4.63
CA ALA A 159 11.10 10.37 5.74
C ALA A 159 10.44 10.82 7.05
N ALA A 160 9.60 11.86 7.01
CA ALA A 160 8.86 12.36 8.16
C ALA A 160 7.89 11.31 8.72
N GLN A 161 7.22 10.53 7.86
CA GLN A 161 6.36 9.43 8.30
C GLN A 161 7.15 8.35 9.05
N ALA A 162 8.34 7.98 8.54
CA ALA A 162 9.20 7.01 9.18
C ALA A 162 9.70 7.50 10.55
N VAL A 163 10.17 8.75 10.62
CA VAL A 163 10.63 9.38 11.87
C VAL A 163 9.48 9.53 12.87
N SER A 164 8.30 9.96 12.44
CA SER A 164 7.13 10.08 13.30
C SER A 164 6.72 8.73 13.89
N THR A 165 6.74 7.67 13.08
CA THR A 165 6.45 6.30 13.55
C THR A 165 7.47 5.85 14.58
N PHE A 166 8.76 6.09 14.33
CA PHE A 166 9.83 5.80 15.29
C PHE A 166 9.63 6.55 16.62
N ILE A 167 9.27 7.83 16.58
CA ILE A 167 9.00 8.62 17.80
C ILE A 167 7.85 8.02 18.60
N VAL A 168 6.75 7.59 17.96
CA VAL A 168 5.65 6.93 18.66
C VAL A 168 6.13 5.69 19.39
N PHE A 169 6.93 4.84 18.75
CA PHE A 169 7.48 3.65 19.41
C PHE A 169 8.40 3.98 20.59
N VAL A 170 9.21 5.04 20.49
CA VAL A 170 10.06 5.49 21.61
C VAL A 170 9.22 6.01 22.76
N VAL A 171 8.14 6.75 22.47
CA VAL A 171 7.22 7.26 23.49
C VAL A 171 6.43 6.12 24.14
N ASP A 172 5.98 5.13 23.37
CA ASP A 172 5.27 3.96 23.89
C ASP A 172 6.16 3.07 24.78
N TRP A 173 7.48 3.17 24.62
CA TRP A 173 8.47 2.42 25.42
C TRP A 173 8.83 3.11 26.75
N LEU A 174 8.71 4.44 26.83
CA LEU A 174 8.95 5.23 28.06
C LEU A 174 7.77 5.15 29.02
#